data_AF-A0A351Q6D6-F1
#
_entry.id   AF-A0A351Q6D6-F1
#
_cell.length_a   1.000
_cell.length_b   1.000
_cell.length_c   1.000
_cell.angle_alpha   90.00
_cell.angle_beta   90.00
_cell.angle_gamma   90.00
#
_symmetry.space_group_name_H-M   'P 1'
#
loop_
_entity.id
_entity.type
_entity.pdbx_description
1 polymer ?
#
loop_
_entity_poly.entity_id
_entity_poly.type
_entity_poly.pdbx_seq_one_letter_code
_entity_poly.pdbx_strand_id
1 'polypeptide(L)'
;MARLRIPLLVITLIISITFNVLVFASTKVFAAANAMYEMLTDRPSAASLIHPKDRVVKFKGKKMRVADAVGTTTQGIKRRALRTSTRSVSSIAVEAIPYAGIAAIVGVTAWEIKDLCDTVKDVEALNHALNPDHLVLDNQDSVCSVTIPSKSEILAKAQNASEDLRTKVSLFLEGLQTKE
;
A
#
# COMPACT_ATOMS: atom_id res chain seq x y z
N MET A 1 54.67 27.97 10.87
CA MET A 1 53.61 26.99 11.25
C MET A 1 52.18 27.54 11.23
N ALA A 2 51.93 28.83 11.46
CA ALA A 2 50.55 29.38 11.48
C ALA A 2 49.83 29.42 10.12
N ARG A 3 50.56 29.62 9.00
CA ARG A 3 49.97 29.74 7.66
C ARG A 3 49.31 28.46 7.11
N LEU A 4 49.69 27.28 7.60
CA LEU A 4 49.11 26.00 7.18
C LEU A 4 47.93 25.56 8.08
N ARG A 5 47.83 26.10 9.29
CA ARG A 5 46.77 25.75 10.25
C ARG A 5 45.41 26.30 9.85
N ILE A 6 45.38 27.52 9.31
CA ILE A 6 44.14 28.17 8.85
C ILE A 6 43.47 27.36 7.71
N PRO A 7 44.15 27.00 6.61
CA PRO A 7 43.52 26.21 5.56
C PRO A 7 43.13 24.80 6.03
N LEU A 8 43.91 24.18 6.90
CA LEU A 8 43.57 22.88 7.49
C LEU A 8 42.26 22.95 8.31
N LEU A 9 42.10 23.98 9.14
CA LEU A 9 40.89 24.18 9.94
C LEU A 9 39.66 24.43 9.06
N VAL A 10 39.82 25.22 8.00
CA VAL A 10 38.75 25.50 7.04
C VAL A 10 38.33 24.20 6.33
N ILE A 11 39.28 23.37 5.90
CA ILE A 11 38.98 22.08 5.26
C ILE A 11 38.23 21.15 6.23
N THR A 12 38.68 21.02 7.48
CA THR A 12 37.97 20.18 8.47
C THR A 12 36.56 20.68 8.76
N LEU A 13 36.35 21.99 8.79
CA LEU A 13 35.03 22.59 8.99
C LEU A 13 34.11 22.28 7.79
N ILE A 14 34.61 22.45 6.57
CA ILE A 14 33.85 22.15 5.34
C ILE A 14 33.48 20.67 5.27
N ILE A 15 34.40 19.77 5.61
CA ILE A 15 34.13 18.33 5.65
C ILE A 15 33.04 18.01 6.68
N SER A 16 33.11 18.60 7.89
CA SER A 16 32.11 18.40 8.93
C SER A 16 30.71 18.87 8.48
N ILE A 17 30.61 20.08 7.91
CA ILE A 17 29.33 20.61 7.42
C ILE A 17 28.78 19.74 6.29
N THR A 18 29.63 19.37 5.34
CA THR A 18 29.24 18.54 4.19
C THR A 18 28.78 17.16 4.63
N PHE A 19 29.46 16.55 5.60
CA PHE A 19 29.06 15.28 6.20
C PHE A 19 27.68 15.37 6.87
N ASN A 20 27.44 16.41 7.68
CA ASN A 20 26.14 16.64 8.32
C ASN A 20 25.01 16.78 7.29
N VAL A 21 25.23 17.50 6.19
CA VAL A 21 24.24 17.65 5.11
C VAL A 21 23.98 16.31 4.39
N LEU A 22 25.03 15.54 4.08
CA LEU A 22 24.86 14.23 3.43
C LEU A 22 24.11 13.22 4.30
N VAL A 23 24.33 13.25 5.61
CA VAL A 23 23.64 12.38 6.57
C VAL A 23 22.12 12.66 6.55
N PHE A 24 21.71 13.92 6.49
CA PHE A 24 20.29 14.28 6.40
C PHE A 24 19.68 14.04 5.01
N ALA A 25 20.45 14.22 3.94
CA ALA A 25 19.95 14.09 2.57
C ALA A 25 19.85 12.64 2.09
N SER A 26 20.59 11.70 2.70
CA SER A 26 20.66 10.33 2.20
C SER A 26 20.54 9.27 3.30
N THR A 27 19.49 8.46 3.16
CA THR A 27 19.23 7.32 4.05
C THR A 27 20.39 6.30 4.06
N LYS A 28 21.15 6.22 2.97
CA LYS A 28 22.32 5.35 2.84
C LYS A 28 23.50 5.80 3.69
N VAL A 29 23.80 7.11 3.73
CA VAL A 29 24.90 7.64 4.56
C VAL A 29 24.54 7.55 6.04
N PHE A 30 23.29 7.83 6.39
CA PHE A 30 22.78 7.60 7.74
C PHE A 30 22.92 6.13 8.18
N ALA A 31 22.56 5.18 7.30
CA ALA A 31 22.74 3.75 7.58
C ALA A 31 24.21 3.35 7.73
N ALA A 32 25.11 3.87 6.88
CA ALA A 32 26.54 3.59 6.96
C ALA A 32 27.18 4.17 8.24
N ALA A 33 26.79 5.38 8.63
CA ALA A 33 27.25 6.00 9.88
C ALA A 33 26.81 5.21 11.12
N ASN A 34 25.57 4.73 11.15
CA ASN A 34 25.08 3.91 12.26
C ASN A 34 25.78 2.54 12.31
N ALA A 35 26.03 1.90 11.16
CA ALA A 35 26.77 0.65 11.11
C ALA A 35 28.21 0.81 11.61
N MET A 36 28.87 1.92 11.25
CA MET A 36 30.21 2.25 11.75
C MET A 36 30.20 2.49 13.27
N TYR A 37 29.18 3.16 13.79
CA TYR A 37 29.02 3.39 15.22
C TYR A 37 28.83 2.08 15.99
N GLU A 38 27.97 1.18 15.49
CA GLU A 38 27.77 -0.15 16.08
C GLU A 38 29.08 -0.96 16.08
N MET A 39 29.85 -0.92 14.99
CA MET A 39 31.16 -1.58 14.89
C MET A 39 32.21 -1.01 15.86
N LEU A 40 32.22 0.31 16.08
CA LEU A 40 33.21 0.97 16.95
C LEU A 40 32.87 0.90 18.44
N THR A 41 31.59 0.87 18.78
CA THR A 41 31.14 0.98 20.17
C THR A 41 30.57 -0.30 20.75
N ASP A 42 30.39 -1.34 19.92
CA ASP A 42 29.75 -2.62 20.28
C ASP A 42 28.37 -2.43 20.95
N ARG A 43 27.71 -1.31 20.64
CA ARG A 43 26.38 -0.96 21.15
C ARG A 43 25.42 -0.74 19.98
N PRO A 44 24.23 -1.37 19.98
CA PRO A 44 23.24 -1.17 18.95
C PRO A 44 22.76 0.30 18.93
N SER A 45 22.63 0.87 17.74
CA SER A 45 22.10 2.23 17.59
C SER A 45 20.62 2.29 18.00
N ALA A 46 20.16 3.45 18.48
CA ALA A 46 18.74 3.64 18.81
C ALA A 46 17.81 3.31 17.62
N ALA A 47 18.29 3.48 16.38
CA ALA A 47 17.57 3.13 15.17
C ALA A 47 17.38 1.61 14.97
N SER A 48 18.33 0.78 15.40
CA SER A 48 18.18 -0.68 15.36
C SER A 48 17.28 -1.20 16.48
N LEU A 49 17.19 -0.49 17.60
CA LEU A 49 16.26 -0.79 18.70
C LEU A 49 14.79 -0.47 18.38
N ILE A 50 14.53 0.46 17.44
CA ILE A 50 13.16 0.85 17.04
C ILE A 50 12.51 -0.19 16.09
N HIS A 51 13.29 -1.04 15.43
CA HIS A 51 12.75 -2.14 14.63
C HIS A 51 13.12 -3.49 15.26
N PRO A 52 12.20 -4.17 15.94
CA PRO A 52 12.46 -5.47 16.56
C PRO A 52 12.49 -6.57 15.50
N LYS A 53 13.33 -6.43 14.46
CA LYS A 53 13.44 -7.34 13.31
C LYS A 53 13.68 -8.77 13.77
N ASP A 54 14.50 -8.94 14.81
CA ASP A 54 14.92 -10.24 15.33
C ASP A 54 14.04 -10.77 16.46
N ARG A 55 13.06 -9.99 16.94
CA ARG A 55 12.11 -10.45 17.95
C ARG A 55 11.30 -11.61 17.38
N VAL A 56 11.16 -12.68 18.14
CA VAL A 56 10.37 -13.85 17.74
C VAL A 56 8.92 -13.63 18.19
N VAL A 57 8.00 -13.77 17.24
CA VAL A 57 6.55 -13.66 17.47
C VAL A 57 5.84 -14.91 16.94
N LYS A 58 4.64 -15.18 17.46
CA LYS A 58 3.77 -16.25 16.94
C LYS A 58 2.91 -15.67 15.82
N PHE A 59 3.27 -15.94 14.58
CA PHE A 59 2.52 -15.50 13.40
C PHE A 59 1.90 -16.70 12.68
N LYS A 60 0.57 -16.69 12.50
CA LYS A 60 -0.20 -17.79 11.87
C LYS A 60 0.14 -19.18 12.43
N GLY A 61 0.27 -19.27 13.76
CA GLY A 61 0.59 -20.51 14.46
C GLY A 61 2.07 -20.93 14.44
N LYS A 62 2.94 -20.22 13.72
CA LYS A 62 4.38 -20.51 13.65
C LYS A 62 5.20 -19.47 14.42
N LYS A 63 6.27 -19.91 15.10
CA LYS A 63 7.26 -19.00 15.70
C LYS A 63 8.21 -18.53 14.60
N MET A 64 8.28 -17.24 14.35
CA MET A 64 9.20 -16.63 13.38
C MET A 64 9.60 -15.23 13.81
N ARG A 65 10.66 -14.68 13.21
CA ARG A 65 11.07 -13.30 13.46
C ARG A 65 10.02 -12.32 12.95
N VAL A 66 9.91 -11.15 13.58
CA VAL A 66 9.05 -10.05 13.11
C VAL A 66 9.38 -9.69 11.65
N ALA A 67 10.66 -9.63 11.29
CA ALA A 67 11.05 -9.36 9.91
C ALA A 67 10.48 -10.38 8.91
N ASP A 68 10.48 -11.67 9.28
CA ASP A 68 9.95 -12.75 8.45
C ASP A 68 8.41 -12.70 8.36
N ALA A 69 7.73 -12.37 9.46
CA ALA A 69 6.27 -12.20 9.49
C ALA A 69 5.81 -11.00 8.65
N VAL A 70 6.49 -9.85 8.78
CA VAL A 70 6.25 -8.64 7.97
C VAL A 70 6.55 -8.91 6.50
N GLY A 71 7.67 -9.57 6.20
CA GLY A 71 8.07 -9.95 4.84
C GLY A 71 7.05 -10.86 4.17
N THR A 72 6.60 -11.90 4.88
CA THR A 72 5.56 -12.84 4.40
C THR A 72 4.24 -12.12 4.10
N THR A 73 3.81 -11.24 5.01
CA THR A 73 2.58 -10.44 4.85
C THR A 73 2.68 -9.52 3.64
N THR A 74 3.78 -8.76 3.56
CA THR A 74 4.05 -7.82 2.46
C THR A 74 4.10 -8.52 1.11
N GLN A 75 4.77 -9.68 1.02
CA GLN A 75 4.85 -10.45 -0.21
C GLN A 75 3.48 -11.00 -0.64
N GLY A 76 2.66 -11.45 0.32
CA GLY A 76 1.28 -11.86 0.09
C GLY A 76 0.44 -10.73 -0.52
N ILE A 77 0.50 -9.55 0.11
CA ILE A 77 -0.20 -8.33 -0.35
C ILE A 77 0.28 -7.92 -1.75
N LYS A 78 1.59 -7.84 -1.98
CA LYS A 78 2.16 -7.50 -3.29
C LYS A 78 1.68 -8.45 -4.39
N ARG A 79 1.68 -9.76 -4.12
CA ARG A 79 1.24 -10.76 -5.09
C ARG A 79 -0.25 -10.66 -5.41
N ARG A 80 -1.10 -10.39 -4.42
CA ARG A 80 -2.54 -10.15 -4.64
C ARG A 80 -2.77 -8.85 -5.40
N ALA A 81 -2.13 -7.76 -5.00
CA ALA A 81 -2.21 -6.48 -5.71
C ALA A 81 -1.84 -6.61 -7.19
N LEU A 82 -0.72 -7.29 -7.50
CA LEU A 82 -0.32 -7.55 -8.88
C LEU A 82 -1.41 -8.31 -9.65
N ARG A 83 -1.95 -9.39 -9.09
CA ARG A 83 -3.01 -10.19 -9.73
C ARG A 83 -4.27 -9.36 -9.96
N THR A 84 -4.73 -8.62 -8.96
CA THR A 84 -5.86 -7.70 -9.08
C THR A 84 -5.62 -6.70 -10.20
N SER A 85 -4.52 -5.95 -10.17
CA SER A 85 -4.22 -4.95 -11.21
C SER A 85 -4.14 -5.57 -12.60
N THR A 86 -3.53 -6.75 -12.76
CA THR A 86 -3.50 -7.43 -14.05
C THR A 86 -4.90 -7.81 -14.54
N ARG A 87 -5.78 -8.27 -13.65
CA ARG A 87 -7.17 -8.62 -13.99
C ARG A 87 -7.96 -7.39 -14.38
N SER A 88 -7.90 -6.32 -13.60
CA SER A 88 -8.64 -5.08 -13.88
C SER A 88 -8.17 -4.42 -15.17
N VAL A 89 -6.87 -4.43 -15.49
CA VAL A 89 -6.38 -3.91 -16.79
C VAL A 89 -6.82 -4.81 -17.95
N SER A 90 -6.78 -6.13 -17.77
CA SER A 90 -7.21 -7.06 -18.81
C SER A 90 -8.72 -7.04 -19.08
N SER A 91 -9.54 -6.61 -18.11
CA SER A 91 -11.01 -6.56 -18.26
C SER A 91 -11.51 -5.37 -19.06
N ILE A 92 -10.71 -4.31 -19.21
CA ILE A 92 -11.10 -3.06 -19.91
C ILE A 92 -11.66 -3.34 -21.31
N ALA A 93 -11.03 -4.24 -22.08
CA ALA A 93 -11.49 -4.56 -23.43
C ALA A 93 -12.84 -5.30 -23.44
N VAL A 94 -13.13 -6.09 -22.41
CA VAL A 94 -14.36 -6.87 -22.29
C VAL A 94 -15.50 -6.02 -21.73
N GLU A 95 -15.18 -5.02 -20.90
CA GLU A 95 -16.12 -4.06 -20.31
C GLU A 95 -16.91 -3.27 -21.37
N ALA A 96 -16.33 -3.04 -22.54
CA ALA A 96 -16.99 -2.32 -23.64
C ALA A 96 -18.10 -3.13 -24.35
N ILE A 97 -18.15 -4.45 -24.15
CA ILE A 97 -19.13 -5.31 -24.83
C ILE A 97 -20.45 -5.30 -24.04
N PRO A 98 -21.60 -4.97 -24.65
CA PRO A 98 -22.89 -5.03 -23.97
C PRO A 98 -23.16 -6.41 -23.34
N TYR A 99 -23.67 -6.42 -22.11
CA TYR A 99 -23.93 -7.62 -21.28
C TYR A 99 -22.69 -8.43 -20.85
N ALA A 100 -21.74 -8.69 -21.75
CA ALA A 100 -20.50 -9.39 -21.42
C ALA A 100 -19.60 -8.55 -20.51
N GLY A 101 -19.56 -7.23 -20.71
CA GLY A 101 -18.85 -6.29 -19.85
C GLY A 101 -19.42 -6.26 -18.43
N ILE A 102 -20.75 -6.33 -18.29
CA ILE A 102 -21.41 -6.41 -16.98
C ILE A 102 -20.96 -7.69 -16.25
N ALA A 103 -20.95 -8.83 -16.94
CA ALA A 103 -20.49 -10.08 -16.36
C ALA A 103 -18.99 -10.03 -15.97
N ALA A 104 -18.16 -9.38 -16.79
CA ALA A 104 -16.75 -9.18 -16.51
C ALA A 104 -16.53 -8.31 -15.26
N ILE A 105 -17.24 -7.18 -15.13
CA ILE A 105 -17.16 -6.29 -13.95
C ILE A 105 -17.50 -7.07 -12.69
N VAL A 106 -18.65 -7.76 -12.67
CA VAL A 106 -19.09 -8.54 -11.50
C VAL A 106 -18.08 -9.61 -11.13
N GLY A 107 -17.55 -10.32 -12.13
CA GLY A 107 -16.54 -11.35 -11.92
C GLY A 107 -15.24 -10.79 -11.33
N VAL A 108 -14.72 -9.71 -11.91
CA VAL A 108 -13.49 -9.05 -11.43
C VAL A 108 -13.70 -8.49 -10.03
N THR A 109 -14.79 -7.76 -9.77
CA THR A 109 -15.12 -7.23 -8.45
C THR A 109 -15.26 -8.33 -7.40
N ALA A 110 -15.82 -9.48 -7.75
CA ALA A 110 -15.90 -10.61 -6.82
C ALA A 110 -14.52 -11.13 -6.40
N TRP A 111 -13.59 -11.21 -7.35
CA TRP A 111 -12.22 -11.59 -7.06
C TRP A 111 -11.47 -10.52 -6.28
N GLU A 112 -11.72 -9.24 -6.56
CA GLU A 112 -11.15 -8.10 -5.83
C GLU A 112 -11.57 -8.11 -4.37
N ILE A 113 -12.86 -8.29 -4.06
CA ILE A 113 -13.36 -8.37 -2.68
C ILE A 113 -12.73 -9.55 -1.95
N LYS A 114 -12.57 -10.70 -2.62
CA LYS A 114 -11.87 -11.85 -2.04
C LYS A 114 -10.41 -11.53 -1.72
N ASP A 115 -9.66 -10.97 -2.67
CA ASP A 115 -8.24 -10.62 -2.51
C ASP A 115 -8.04 -9.53 -1.42
N LEU A 116 -9.00 -8.60 -1.28
CA LEU A 116 -9.03 -7.61 -0.20
C LEU A 116 -9.32 -8.25 1.16
N CYS A 117 -10.31 -9.13 1.25
CA CYS A 117 -10.61 -9.86 2.48
C CYS A 117 -9.40 -10.69 2.97
N ASP A 118 -8.71 -11.39 2.07
CA ASP A 118 -7.49 -12.12 2.42
C ASP A 118 -6.34 -11.18 2.84
N THR A 119 -6.30 -9.96 2.29
CA THR A 119 -5.34 -8.93 2.71
C THR A 119 -5.63 -8.41 4.12
N VAL A 120 -6.89 -8.13 4.44
CA VAL A 120 -7.31 -7.73 5.79
C VAL A 120 -6.95 -8.81 6.80
N LYS A 121 -7.22 -10.09 6.51
CA LYS A 121 -6.84 -11.21 7.38
C LYS A 121 -5.34 -11.32 7.59
N ASP A 122 -4.53 -11.07 6.56
CA ASP A 122 -3.08 -11.11 6.67
C ASP A 122 -2.55 -9.96 7.55
N VAL A 123 -3.13 -8.76 7.41
CA VAL A 123 -2.78 -7.59 8.24
C VAL A 123 -3.23 -7.82 9.68
N GLU A 124 -4.41 -8.36 9.92
CA GLU A 124 -4.91 -8.65 11.26
C GLU A 124 -4.06 -9.72 11.95
N ALA A 125 -3.70 -10.79 11.22
CA ALA A 125 -2.79 -11.80 11.75
C ALA A 125 -1.41 -11.23 12.11
N LEU A 126 -0.94 -10.23 11.35
CA LEU A 126 0.32 -9.54 11.65
C LEU A 126 0.16 -8.62 12.85
N ASN A 127 -0.93 -7.85 12.91
CA ASN A 127 -1.24 -6.95 14.02
C ASN A 127 -1.34 -7.73 15.33
N HIS A 128 -2.08 -8.84 15.35
CA HIS A 128 -2.17 -9.71 16.52
C HIS A 128 -0.81 -10.30 16.94
N ALA A 129 0.06 -10.62 15.98
CA ALA A 129 1.41 -11.12 16.29
C ALA A 129 2.32 -10.05 16.90
N LEU A 130 2.11 -8.77 16.57
CA LEU A 130 2.92 -7.64 17.05
C LEU A 130 2.33 -6.97 18.31
N ASN A 131 1.00 -6.96 18.42
CA ASN A 131 0.21 -6.29 19.45
C ASN A 131 -0.84 -7.28 20.02
N PRO A 132 -0.42 -8.25 20.85
CA PRO A 132 -1.31 -9.30 21.36
C PRO A 132 -2.42 -8.77 22.28
N ASP A 133 -2.23 -7.60 22.89
CA ASP A 133 -3.19 -6.98 23.83
C ASP A 133 -4.25 -6.11 23.12
N HIS A 134 -4.19 -5.98 21.80
CA HIS A 134 -5.14 -5.18 21.04
C HIS A 134 -6.50 -5.89 20.96
N LEU A 135 -7.56 -5.22 21.42
CA LEU A 135 -8.94 -5.69 21.31
C LEU A 135 -9.39 -5.60 19.84
N VAL A 136 -9.59 -6.76 19.21
CA VAL A 136 -10.16 -6.85 17.86
C VAL A 136 -11.66 -6.56 17.99
N LEU A 137 -12.11 -5.36 17.59
CA LEU A 137 -13.53 -5.10 17.40
C LEU A 137 -14.02 -5.95 16.23
N ASP A 138 -15.07 -6.73 16.48
CA ASP A 138 -15.62 -7.72 15.56
C ASP A 138 -16.18 -7.08 14.27
N ASN A 139 -15.39 -7.16 13.21
CA ASN A 139 -15.64 -7.45 11.78
C ASN A 139 -16.96 -7.09 11.05
N GLN A 140 -17.94 -6.41 11.65
CA GLN A 140 -19.16 -6.03 10.93
C GLN A 140 -18.90 -5.02 9.81
N ASP A 141 -17.86 -4.18 9.94
CA ASP A 141 -17.43 -3.23 8.91
C ASP A 141 -16.29 -3.76 8.02
N SER A 142 -16.00 -5.07 8.08
CA SER A 142 -14.88 -5.64 7.33
C SER A 142 -15.21 -5.84 5.85
N VAL A 143 -14.20 -5.70 4.99
CA VAL A 143 -14.32 -5.93 3.54
C VAL A 143 -14.85 -7.34 3.21
N CYS A 144 -14.71 -8.30 4.12
CA CYS A 144 -15.20 -9.66 3.96
C CYS A 144 -16.73 -9.79 3.99
N SER A 145 -17.45 -8.80 4.51
CA SER A 145 -18.91 -8.81 4.66
C SER A 145 -19.64 -8.10 3.50
N VAL A 146 -18.91 -7.57 2.51
CA VAL A 146 -19.50 -6.87 1.36
C VAL A 146 -20.26 -7.87 0.48
N THR A 147 -21.56 -7.64 0.33
CA THR A 147 -22.43 -8.45 -0.55
C THR A 147 -22.36 -7.95 -1.98
N ILE A 148 -22.13 -8.87 -2.92
CA ILE A 148 -22.10 -8.55 -4.35
C ILE A 148 -23.54 -8.61 -4.89
N PRO A 149 -24.04 -7.53 -5.51
CA PRO A 149 -25.40 -7.48 -6.03
C PRO A 149 -25.63 -8.53 -7.13
N SER A 150 -26.88 -8.97 -7.26
CA SER A 150 -27.27 -9.99 -8.22
C SER A 150 -27.26 -9.47 -9.68
N LYS A 151 -27.14 -10.36 -10.66
CA LYS A 151 -27.12 -9.99 -12.09
C LYS A 151 -28.33 -9.12 -12.48
N SER A 152 -29.53 -9.48 -12.03
CA SER A 152 -30.77 -8.75 -12.33
C SER A 152 -30.80 -7.36 -11.71
N GLU A 153 -30.25 -7.21 -10.50
CA GLU A 153 -30.14 -5.90 -9.84
C GLU A 153 -29.18 -4.98 -10.58
N ILE A 154 -28.05 -5.54 -11.05
CA ILE A 154 -27.05 -4.78 -11.82
C ILE A 154 -27.60 -4.39 -13.19
N LEU A 155 -28.31 -5.30 -13.87
CA LEU A 155 -28.98 -5.00 -15.14
C LEU A 155 -30.03 -3.90 -14.99
N ALA A 156 -30.87 -3.97 -13.95
CA ALA A 156 -31.86 -2.95 -13.68
C ALA A 156 -31.21 -1.58 -13.40
N LYS A 157 -30.14 -1.54 -12.59
CA LYS A 157 -29.39 -0.31 -12.34
C LYS A 157 -28.75 0.25 -13.62
N ALA A 158 -28.17 -0.61 -14.45
CA ALA A 158 -27.56 -0.21 -15.71
C ALA A 158 -28.58 0.36 -16.71
N GLN A 159 -29.76 -0.27 -16.81
CA GLN A 159 -30.85 0.23 -17.66
C GLN A 159 -31.37 1.59 -17.19
N ASN A 160 -31.63 1.74 -15.89
CA ASN A 160 -32.09 3.01 -15.32
C ASN A 160 -31.06 4.14 -15.53
N ALA A 161 -29.78 3.83 -15.35
CA ALA A 161 -28.70 4.80 -15.59
C ALA A 161 -28.61 5.19 -17.07
N SER A 162 -28.80 4.24 -17.99
CA SER A 162 -28.80 4.51 -19.43
C SER A 162 -29.94 5.42 -19.86
N GLU A 163 -31.14 5.22 -19.30
CA GLU A 163 -32.31 6.06 -19.61
C GLU A 163 -32.14 7.48 -19.06
N ASP A 164 -31.70 7.64 -17.80
CA ASP A 164 -31.39 8.95 -17.20
C ASP A 164 -30.34 9.73 -18.01
N LEU A 165 -29.29 9.04 -18.46
CA LEU A 165 -28.24 9.64 -19.28
C LEU A 165 -28.79 10.09 -20.63
N ARG A 166 -29.61 9.26 -21.29
CA ARG A 166 -30.26 9.61 -22.57
C ARG A 166 -31.12 10.86 -22.43
N THR A 167 -31.95 10.94 -21.39
CA THR A 167 -32.81 12.09 -21.15
C THR A 167 -31.98 13.37 -20.95
N LYS A 168 -30.92 13.32 -20.14
CA LYS A 168 -30.03 14.48 -19.91
C LYS A 168 -29.32 14.94 -21.18
N VAL A 169 -28.84 13.99 -21.99
CA VAL A 169 -28.18 14.32 -23.26
C VAL A 169 -29.18 14.94 -24.24
N SER A 170 -30.41 14.40 -24.34
CA SER A 170 -31.45 14.98 -25.20
C SER A 170 -31.76 16.43 -24.80
N LEU A 171 -31.99 16.68 -23.51
CA LEU A 171 -32.25 18.02 -22.98
C LEU A 171 -31.11 19.00 -23.25
N PHE A 172 -29.86 18.54 -23.10
CA PHE A 172 -28.70 19.37 -23.40
C PHE A 172 -28.60 19.73 -24.89
N LEU A 173 -28.84 18.75 -25.78
CA LEU A 173 -28.83 18.97 -27.23
C LEU A 173 -29.97 19.91 -27.69
N GLU A 174 -31.16 19.75 -27.15
CA GLU A 174 -32.30 20.66 -27.39
C GLU A 174 -31.99 22.09 -26.95
N GLY A 175 -31.34 22.26 -25.78
CA GLY A 175 -30.90 23.57 -25.29
C GLY A 175 -29.85 24.25 -26.18
N LEU A 176 -29.01 23.48 -26.88
CA LEU A 176 -28.05 24.02 -27.85
C LEU A 176 -28.75 24.50 -29.13
N GLN A 177 -29.80 23.81 -29.59
CA GLN A 177 -30.56 24.21 -30.78
C GLN A 177 -31.37 25.49 -30.58
N THR A 178 -31.71 25.85 -29.34
CA THR A 178 -32.44 27.10 -29.03
C THR A 178 -31.56 28.34 -28.87
N LYS A 179 -30.23 28.21 -28.98
CA LYS A 179 -29.26 29.31 -28.80
C LYS A 179 -28.67 29.86 -30.11
N GLU A 180 -29.12 29.39 -31.28
CA GLU A 180 -28.87 29.99 -32.59
C GLU A 180 -30.07 30.82 -33.08
#